data_AF-A0A3A0EUX3-F1
#
_entry.id   AF-A0A3A0EUX3-F1
#
_cell.length_a   1.000
_cell.length_b   1.000
_cell.length_c   1.000
_cell.angle_alpha   90.00
_cell.angle_beta   90.00
_cell.angle_gamma   90.00
#
_symmetry.space_group_name_H-M   'P 1'
#
loop_
_entity.id
_entity.type
_entity.pdbx_description
1 polymer ?
#
loop_
_entity_poly.entity_id
_entity_poly.type
_entity_poly.pdbx_seq_one_letter_code
_entity_poly.pdbx_strand_id
1 'polypeptide(L)'
;MTANLQKGLTVKQVAAIMNVSERSIYMARKIIRLRPDLEPQLASGKLSLNAAMKIVDGKARPKNRYASLVRAWNACSEDERAWFLTRVRVEP
;
A
#
# COMPACT_ATOMS: atom_id res chain seq x y z
N MET A 1 24.85 34.23 -0.58
CA MET A 1 24.26 32.98 -1.09
C MET A 1 22.92 32.78 -0.39
N THR A 2 21.80 33.08 -1.04
CA THR A 2 20.46 32.89 -0.48
C THR A 2 20.03 31.44 -0.72
N ALA A 3 19.94 30.66 0.36
CA ALA A 3 19.34 29.34 0.32
C ALA A 3 17.84 29.50 0.00
N ASN A 4 17.46 29.28 -1.26
CA ASN A 4 16.07 29.13 -1.68
C ASN A 4 15.53 27.82 -1.08
N LEU A 5 15.20 27.85 0.21
CA LEU A 5 14.33 26.87 0.84
C LEU A 5 12.92 27.13 0.31
N GLN A 6 12.62 26.63 -0.89
CA GLN A 6 11.24 26.52 -1.34
C GLN A 6 10.48 25.78 -0.24
N LYS A 7 9.68 26.50 0.54
CA LYS A 7 8.79 25.93 1.57
C LYS A 7 7.69 25.17 0.84
N GLY A 8 8.02 24.00 0.30
CA GLY A 8 7.04 23.08 -0.25
C GLY A 8 6.02 22.73 0.84
N LEU A 9 4.76 22.60 0.44
CA LEU A 9 3.73 22.14 1.35
C LEU A 9 4.07 20.72 1.82
N THR A 10 4.01 20.50 3.12
CA THR A 10 4.13 19.15 3.69
C THR A 10 2.92 18.30 3.33
N VAL A 11 3.06 16.97 3.36
CA VAL A 11 1.95 16.05 3.09
C VAL A 11 0.76 16.33 4.03
N LYS A 12 1.04 16.63 5.30
CA LYS A 12 0.02 16.99 6.29
C LYS A 12 -0.73 18.28 5.92
N GLN A 13 -0.03 19.30 5.44
CA GLN A 13 -0.66 20.54 4.99
C GLN A 13 -1.53 20.32 3.76
N VAL A 14 -1.04 19.54 2.78
CA VAL A 14 -1.84 19.19 1.59
C VAL A 14 -3.07 18.37 1.97
N ALA A 15 -2.93 17.43 2.91
CA ALA A 15 -4.04 16.60 3.42
C ALA A 15 -5.14 17.46 4.03
N ALA A 16 -4.75 18.45 4.86
CA ALA A 16 -5.68 19.40 5.45
C ALA A 16 -6.36 20.28 4.40
N ILE A 17 -5.60 20.83 3.44
CA ILE A 17 -6.13 21.69 2.37
C ILE A 17 -7.14 20.92 1.51
N MET A 18 -6.84 19.67 1.15
CA MET A 18 -7.67 18.85 0.28
C MET A 18 -8.75 18.06 1.02
N ASN A 19 -8.82 18.17 2.35
CA ASN A 19 -9.73 17.41 3.22
C ASN A 19 -9.67 15.89 2.96
N VAL A 20 -8.46 15.34 2.88
CA VAL A 20 -8.22 13.90 2.68
C VAL A 20 -7.21 13.38 3.70
N SER A 21 -7.16 12.06 3.87
CA SER A 21 -6.11 11.45 4.69
C SER A 21 -4.72 11.59 4.04
N GLU A 22 -3.67 11.73 4.85
CA GLU A 22 -2.27 11.70 4.38
C GLU A 22 -1.97 10.43 3.57
N ARG A 23 -2.58 9.30 3.96
CA ARG A 23 -2.48 8.01 3.25
C ARG A 23 -2.93 8.13 1.80
N SER A 24 -4.03 8.85 1.53
CA SER A 24 -4.52 9.07 0.17
C SER A 24 -3.49 9.80 -0.69
N ILE A 25 -2.80 10.79 -0.11
CA ILE A 25 -1.73 11.52 -0.80
C ILE A 25 -0.56 10.61 -1.10
N TYR A 26 -0.11 9.80 -0.13
CA TYR A 26 0.97 8.84 -0.35
C TYR A 26 0.62 7.81 -1.44
N MET A 27 -0.63 7.32 -1.44
CA MET A 27 -1.11 6.40 -2.48
C MET A 27 -1.14 7.07 -3.85
N ALA A 28 -1.74 8.25 -3.97
CA ALA A 28 -1.80 9.01 -5.22
C ALA A 28 -0.40 9.27 -5.77
N ARG A 29 0.52 9.74 -4.92
CA ARG A 29 1.92 9.99 -5.29
C ARG A 29 2.62 8.72 -5.75
N LYS A 30 2.39 7.59 -5.08
CA LYS A 30 2.97 6.30 -5.49
C LYS A 30 2.40 5.82 -6.82
N ILE A 31 1.08 5.98 -7.04
CA ILE A 31 0.42 5.58 -8.28
C ILE A 31 0.96 6.40 -9.45
N ILE A 32 0.95 7.73 -9.36
CA ILE A 32 1.43 8.62 -10.43
C ILE A 32 2.90 8.32 -10.76
N ARG A 33 3.73 8.05 -9.74
CA ARG A 33 5.15 7.74 -9.94
C ARG A 33 5.38 6.41 -10.68
N LEU A 34 4.60 5.38 -10.38
CA LEU A 34 4.84 4.01 -10.89
C LEU A 34 3.99 3.69 -12.13
N ARG A 35 2.82 4.31 -12.27
CA ARG A 35 1.81 4.06 -13.29
C ARG A 35 1.10 5.38 -13.66
N PRO A 36 1.81 6.33 -14.29
CA PRO A 36 1.24 7.62 -14.70
C PRO A 36 0.08 7.47 -15.69
N ASP A 37 0.02 6.35 -16.43
CA ASP A 37 -1.06 5.98 -17.32
C ASP A 37 -2.44 5.84 -16.64
N LEU A 38 -2.46 5.65 -15.32
CA LEU A 38 -3.70 5.53 -14.54
C LEU A 38 -4.29 6.88 -14.12
N GLU A 39 -3.53 7.98 -14.24
CA GLU A 39 -3.97 9.32 -13.83
C GLU A 39 -5.27 9.76 -14.51
N PRO A 40 -5.45 9.63 -15.85
CA PRO A 40 -6.68 10.06 -16.50
C PRO A 40 -7.91 9.30 -16.00
N GLN A 41 -7.75 8.03 -15.63
CA GLN A 41 -8.85 7.19 -15.14
C GLN A 41 -9.23 7.53 -13.69
N LEU A 42 -8.25 7.92 -12.88
CA LEU A 42 -8.47 8.45 -11.53
C LEU A 42 -9.18 9.81 -11.61
N ALA A 43 -8.69 10.71 -12.46
CA ALA A 43 -9.25 12.05 -12.66
C ALA A 43 -10.70 11.98 -13.18
N SER A 44 -11.00 11.04 -14.08
CA SER A 44 -12.35 10.84 -14.59
C SER A 44 -13.27 10.05 -13.65
N GLY A 45 -12.79 9.63 -12.47
CA GLY A 45 -13.54 8.81 -11.52
C GLY A 45 -13.85 7.38 -11.98
N LYS A 46 -13.33 6.94 -13.13
CA LYS A 46 -13.53 5.58 -13.66
C LYS A 46 -12.79 4.54 -12.84
N LEU A 47 -11.72 4.95 -12.18
CA LEU A 47 -10.90 4.12 -11.32
C LEU A 47 -10.80 4.78 -9.94
N SER A 48 -11.00 4.00 -8.87
CA SER A 48 -10.78 4.50 -7.52
C SER A 48 -9.30 4.42 -7.13
N LEU A 49 -8.89 5.28 -6.20
CA LEU A 49 -7.52 5.29 -5.67
C LEU A 49 -7.10 3.92 -5.11
N ASN A 50 -8.02 3.23 -4.43
CA ASN A 50 -7.80 1.88 -3.90
C ASN A 50 -7.64 0.82 -5.01
N ALA A 51 -8.41 0.93 -6.10
CA ALA A 51 -8.30 0.02 -7.23
C ALA A 51 -6.98 0.23 -7.99
N ALA A 52 -6.61 1.49 -8.26
CA ALA A 52 -5.32 1.83 -8.87
C ALA A 52 -4.14 1.33 -8.02
N MET A 53 -4.21 1.49 -6.69
CA MET A 53 -3.16 1.00 -5.80
C MET A 53 -2.97 -0.52 -5.86
N LYS A 54 -4.06 -1.29 -6.06
CA LYS A 54 -3.96 -2.75 -6.26
C LYS A 54 -3.22 -3.11 -7.55
N ILE A 55 -3.48 -2.36 -8.62
CA ILE A 55 -2.79 -2.52 -9.91
C ILE A 55 -1.29 -2.26 -9.72
N VAL A 56 -0.95 -1.18 -9.00
CA VAL A 56 0.44 -0.80 -8.71
C VAL A 56 1.15 -1.80 -7.82
N ASP A 57 0.51 -2.30 -6.76
CA ASP A 57 1.14 -3.26 -5.85
C ASP A 57 1.30 -4.65 -6.49
N GLY A 58 0.62 -4.94 -7.61
CA GLY A 58 0.67 -6.23 -8.29
C GLY A 58 0.16 -7.41 -7.45
N LYS A 59 -0.40 -7.14 -6.27
CA LYS A 59 -0.84 -8.16 -5.33
C LYS A 59 -2.26 -8.56 -5.67
N ALA A 60 -2.42 -9.70 -6.33
CA ALA A 60 -3.71 -10.38 -6.39
C ALA A 60 -4.23 -10.59 -4.94
N ARG A 61 -5.49 -10.23 -4.69
CA ARG A 61 -6.15 -10.56 -3.42
C ARG A 61 -6.27 -12.09 -3.35
N PRO A 62 -5.95 -12.70 -2.20
CA PRO A 62 -6.26 -14.11 -2.00
C PRO A 62 -7.77 -14.33 -2.15
N LYS A 63 -8.16 -15.36 -2.92
CA LYS A 63 -9.57 -15.66 -3.22
C LYS A 63 -10.40 -16.03 -1.99
N ASN A 64 -9.75 -16.58 -0.96
CA ASN A 64 -10.37 -16.99 0.29
C ASN A 64 -9.36 -16.92 1.45
N ARG A 65 -9.85 -17.16 2.68
CA ARG A 65 -9.02 -17.15 3.90
C ARG A 65 -7.83 -18.10 3.80
N TYR A 66 -8.04 -19.30 3.27
CA TYR A 66 -6.97 -20.29 3.09
C TYR A 66 -5.85 -19.78 2.19
N ALA A 67 -6.17 -19.22 1.02
CA ALA A 67 -5.19 -18.63 0.12
C ALA A 67 -4.42 -17.47 0.77
N SER A 68 -5.05 -16.73 1.69
CA SER A 68 -4.37 -15.69 2.47
C SER A 68 -3.35 -16.29 3.45
N LEU A 69 -3.72 -17.37 4.13
CA LEU A 69 -2.83 -18.08 5.06
C LEU A 69 -1.66 -18.73 4.33
N VAL A 70 -1.89 -19.40 3.20
CA VAL A 70 -0.82 -20.00 2.38
C VAL A 70 0.16 -18.93 1.90
N ARG A 71 -0.34 -17.78 1.45
CA ARG A 71 0.53 -16.67 1.04
C ARG A 71 1.37 -16.15 2.21
N ALA A 72 0.79 -16.01 3.40
CA ALA A 72 1.52 -15.58 4.59
C ALA A 72 2.58 -16.61 4.98
N TRP A 73 2.21 -17.90 5.00
CA TRP A 73 3.13 -19.01 5.26
C TRP A 73 4.33 -19.01 4.32
N ASN A 74 4.08 -18.85 3.02
CA ASN A 74 5.13 -18.82 2.01
C ASN A 74 6.04 -17.58 2.13
N ALA A 75 5.57 -16.50 2.74
CA ALA A 75 6.37 -15.31 2.99
C ALA A 75 7.23 -15.39 4.27
N CYS A 76 6.92 -16.32 5.18
CA CYS A 76 7.71 -16.52 6.39
C CYS A 76 9.06 -17.20 6.12
N SER A 77 10.06 -16.86 6.93
CA SER A 77 11.36 -17.55 6.95
C SER A 77 11.26 -18.96 7.53
N GLU A 78 12.30 -19.78 7.34
CA GLU A 78 12.34 -21.13 7.94
C GLU A 78 12.27 -21.08 9.47
N ASP A 79 12.95 -20.12 10.10
CA ASP A 79 12.92 -19.94 11.56
C ASP A 79 11.53 -19.57 12.07
N GLU A 80 10.82 -18.67 11.37
CA GLU A 80 9.45 -18.27 11.71
C GLU A 80 8.48 -19.45 11.57
N ARG A 81 8.64 -20.26 10.52
CA ARG A 81 7.84 -21.49 10.31
C ARG A 81 8.12 -22.51 11.40
N ALA A 82 9.38 -22.72 11.76
CA ALA A 82 9.78 -23.64 12.82
C ALA A 82 9.23 -23.22 14.18
N TRP A 83 9.34 -21.93 14.53
CA TRP A 83 8.77 -21.37 15.75
C TRP A 83 7.24 -21.53 15.82
N PHE A 84 6.54 -21.32 14.70
CA PHE A 84 5.09 -21.47 14.66
C PHE A 84 4.67 -22.93 14.91
N LEU A 85 5.36 -23.88 14.26
CA LEU A 85 5.06 -25.31 14.39
C LEU A 85 5.34 -25.85 15.80
N THR A 86 6.36 -25.33 16.49
CA THR A 86 6.62 -25.73 17.88
C THR A 86 5.56 -25.23 18.84
N ARG A 87 4.97 -24.05 18.63
CA ARG A 87 3.88 -23.55 19.47
C ARG A 87 2.54 -24.25 19.22
N VAL A 88 2.20 -24.53 17.96
CA VAL A 88 0.94 -25.23 17.63
C VAL A 88 0.92 -26.66 18.16
N ARG A 89 2.08 -27.30 18.32
CA ARG A 89 2.19 -28.66 18.91
C ARG A 89 2.05 -28.70 20.43
N VAL A 90 2.07 -27.57 21.12
CA VAL A 90 2.15 -27.51 22.60
C VAL A 90 0.81 -27.19 23.26
N GLU A 91 -0.26 -26.97 22.49
CA GLU A 91 -1.62 -26.89 23.03
C GLU A 91 -2.32 -28.27 22.95
N PRO A 92 -2.65 -28.92 24.08
CA PRO A 92 -3.51 -30.11 24.12
C PRO A 92 -4.97 -29.79 23.83
#